data_AF-A0A5D4LXG6-F1
#
_entry.id   AF-A0A5D4LXG6-F1
#
_cell.length_a   1.000
_cell.length_b   1.000
_cell.length_c   1.000
_cell.angle_alpha   90.00
_cell.angle_beta   90.00
_cell.angle_gamma   90.00
#
_symmetry.space_group_name_H-M   'P 1'
#
loop_
_entity.id
_entity.type
_entity.pdbx_description
1 polymer ?
#
loop_
_entity_poly.entity_id
_entity_poly.type
_entity_poly.pdbx_seq_one_letter_code
_entity_poly.pdbx_strand_id
1 'polypeptide(L)'
;MGPKLKSALYSSLIISGGFFLLGLLEGAFLLAFIVLFYAAVGNFLYGIPVSLLSDFLTRKRGKSSFFIAGAIHILSGFITVIVIEGLAYFAVGSAALFFVLDEWRKSRGQVSGSRKVRVIKATYVILFTLIAFYGLVLYGEWTKEETNFTYLIPDGFEGSVVIFYNVPGEPVLENDGEHSLVQVRVETLPSLEGTEMEKYAWFRTSSANRSGVVTDLYYYVDDNGSRTKVDGHCIHHGSSGSFSGNGEEEIQYSTFQITTSQCGEEFLLNGSDLYGTQSQEIMKYWQDR
;
A
#
# COMPACT_ATOMS: atom_id res chain seq x y z
N MET A 1 -33.29 19.56 -2.94
CA MET A 1 -32.16 19.18 -3.81
C MET A 1 -31.18 20.32 -4.09
N GLY A 2 -31.65 21.50 -4.55
CA GLY A 2 -30.79 22.61 -4.97
C GLY A 2 -29.66 23.04 -4.01
N PRO A 3 -29.87 23.14 -2.69
CA PRO A 3 -28.80 23.48 -1.74
C PRO A 3 -27.65 22.46 -1.71
N LYS A 4 -27.97 21.16 -1.75
CA LYS A 4 -26.99 20.07 -1.74
C LYS A 4 -26.14 20.05 -3.00
N LEU A 5 -26.77 20.29 -4.16
CA LEU A 5 -26.07 20.35 -5.44
C LEU A 5 -24.98 21.42 -5.44
N LYS A 6 -25.28 22.62 -4.93
CA LYS A 6 -24.25 23.66 -4.85
C LYS A 6 -23.28 23.49 -3.68
N SER A 7 -23.60 22.70 -2.65
CA SER A 7 -22.61 22.28 -1.64
C SER A 7 -21.60 21.32 -2.28
N ALA A 8 -22.07 20.36 -3.07
CA ALA A 8 -21.22 19.46 -3.86
C ALA A 8 -20.29 20.22 -4.79
N LEU A 9 -20.85 21.17 -5.56
CA LEU A 9 -20.05 22.01 -6.45
C LEU A 9 -18.97 22.80 -5.70
N TYR A 10 -19.33 23.43 -4.58
CA TYR A 10 -18.40 24.26 -3.82
C TYR A 10 -17.33 23.45 -3.11
N SER A 11 -17.66 22.29 -2.54
CA SER A 11 -16.64 21.41 -1.93
C SER A 11 -15.63 20.97 -2.99
N SER A 12 -16.09 20.55 -4.17
CA SER A 12 -15.22 20.12 -5.26
C SER A 12 -14.32 21.26 -5.78
N LEU A 13 -14.88 22.46 -5.95
CA LEU A 13 -14.12 23.63 -6.38
C LEU A 13 -13.10 24.10 -5.33
N ILE A 14 -13.44 24.06 -4.04
CA ILE A 14 -12.51 24.45 -2.96
C ILE A 14 -11.33 23.49 -2.89
N ILE A 15 -11.59 22.17 -2.95
CA ILE A 15 -10.53 21.16 -2.93
C ILE A 15 -9.62 21.33 -4.15
N SER A 16 -10.20 21.38 -5.35
CA SER A 16 -9.45 21.61 -6.59
C SER A 16 -8.68 22.93 -6.57
N GLY A 17 -9.29 24.02 -6.08
CA GLY A 17 -8.65 25.32 -5.98
C GLY A 17 -7.44 25.31 -5.04
N GLY A 18 -7.49 24.58 -3.93
CA GLY A 18 -6.33 24.37 -3.05
C GLY A 18 -5.18 23.68 -3.78
N PHE A 19 -5.47 22.60 -4.51
CA PHE A 19 -4.49 21.89 -5.33
C PHE A 19 -3.97 22.73 -6.50
N PHE A 20 -4.81 23.59 -7.08
CA PHE A 20 -4.39 24.51 -8.13
C PHE A 20 -3.36 25.51 -7.59
N LEU A 21 -3.61 26.09 -6.42
CA LEU A 21 -2.69 27.04 -5.79
C LEU A 21 -1.35 26.37 -5.41
N LEU A 22 -1.38 25.16 -4.85
CA LEU A 22 -0.16 24.39 -4.58
C LEU A 22 0.58 24.02 -5.86
N GLY A 23 -0.15 23.54 -6.88
CA GLY A 23 0.41 23.18 -8.17
C GLY A 23 1.00 24.35 -8.96
N LEU A 24 0.55 25.60 -8.71
CA LEU A 24 1.21 26.79 -9.27
C LEU A 24 2.64 26.99 -8.70
N LEU A 25 2.88 26.59 -7.46
CA LEU A 25 4.21 26.69 -6.83
C LEU A 25 5.15 25.58 -7.30
N GLU A 26 4.62 24.39 -7.54
CA GLU A 26 5.39 23.18 -7.87
C GLU A 26 5.41 22.85 -9.38
N GLY A 27 4.74 23.65 -10.22
CA GLY A 27 4.64 23.41 -11.66
C GLY A 27 3.65 22.31 -12.07
N ALA A 28 2.86 21.79 -11.12
CA ALA A 28 1.90 20.68 -11.30
C ALA A 28 0.42 21.13 -11.35
N PHE A 29 0.11 22.36 -11.78
CA PHE A 29 -1.24 22.94 -11.71
C PHE A 29 -2.32 22.13 -12.46
N LEU A 30 -1.96 21.33 -13.47
CA LEU A 30 -2.90 20.47 -14.19
C LEU A 30 -3.53 19.39 -13.31
N LEU A 31 -2.83 18.97 -12.24
CA LEU A 31 -3.35 18.03 -11.24
C LEU A 31 -4.67 18.51 -10.64
N ALA A 32 -4.87 19.82 -10.54
CA ALA A 32 -6.09 20.40 -9.99
C ALA A 32 -7.35 20.04 -10.78
N PHE A 33 -7.26 19.82 -12.09
CA PHE A 33 -8.40 19.40 -12.92
C PHE A 33 -8.75 17.93 -12.69
N ILE A 34 -7.75 17.08 -12.50
CA ILE A 34 -7.93 15.68 -12.11
C ILE A 34 -8.61 15.63 -10.73
N VAL A 35 -8.09 16.39 -9.78
CA VAL A 35 -8.68 16.52 -8.44
C VAL A 35 -10.11 17.07 -8.50
N LEU A 36 -10.38 18.05 -9.37
CA LEU A 36 -11.74 18.56 -9.58
C LEU A 36 -12.70 17.47 -10.02
N PHE A 37 -12.29 16.66 -11.00
CA PHE A 37 -13.09 15.57 -11.52
C PHE A 37 -13.41 14.55 -10.41
N TYR A 38 -12.39 14.04 -9.70
CA TYR A 38 -12.59 13.07 -8.62
C TYR A 38 -13.41 13.64 -7.46
N ALA A 39 -13.14 14.88 -7.04
CA ALA A 39 -13.92 15.53 -5.99
C ALA A 39 -15.37 15.77 -6.44
N ALA A 40 -15.62 16.11 -7.71
CA ALA A 40 -16.96 16.24 -8.27
C ALA A 40 -17.69 14.89 -8.26
N VAL A 41 -17.07 13.83 -8.80
CA VAL A 41 -17.65 12.48 -8.79
C VAL A 41 -17.98 12.05 -7.35
N GLY A 42 -17.02 12.17 -6.42
CA GLY A 42 -17.24 11.82 -5.02
C GLY A 42 -18.35 12.63 -4.35
N ASN A 43 -18.34 13.96 -4.47
CA ASN A 43 -19.35 14.79 -3.80
C ASN A 43 -20.75 14.63 -4.40
N PHE A 44 -20.87 14.48 -5.73
CA PHE A 44 -22.17 14.35 -6.38
C PHE A 44 -22.74 12.94 -6.29
N LEU A 45 -21.92 11.89 -6.52
CA LEU A 45 -22.39 10.50 -6.51
C LEU A 45 -22.44 9.90 -5.11
N TYR A 46 -21.61 10.36 -4.18
CA TYR A 46 -21.55 9.80 -2.82
C TYR A 46 -21.97 10.83 -1.75
N GLY A 47 -21.44 12.05 -1.81
CA GLY A 47 -21.75 13.11 -0.84
C GLY A 47 -23.24 13.48 -0.77
N ILE A 48 -23.90 13.66 -1.92
CA ILE A 48 -25.34 13.99 -1.97
C ILE A 48 -26.20 12.85 -1.39
N PRO A 49 -26.04 11.57 -1.81
CA PRO A 49 -26.78 10.46 -1.19
C PRO A 49 -26.56 10.34 0.32
N VAL A 50 -25.31 10.41 0.79
CA VAL A 50 -24.99 10.39 2.24
C VAL A 50 -25.70 11.53 2.96
N SER A 51 -25.73 12.71 2.36
CA SER A 51 -26.40 13.88 2.93
C SER A 51 -27.92 13.76 2.97
N LEU A 52 -28.54 13.12 1.98
CA LEU A 52 -29.97 12.82 1.99
C LEU A 52 -30.31 11.76 3.04
N LEU A 53 -29.49 10.71 3.15
CA LEU A 53 -29.62 9.69 4.19
C LEU A 53 -29.49 10.31 5.59
N SER A 54 -28.50 11.17 5.77
CA SER A 54 -28.27 11.91 7.01
C SER A 54 -29.47 12.78 7.41
N ASP A 55 -30.05 13.52 6.46
CA ASP A 55 -31.27 14.30 6.69
C ASP A 55 -32.46 13.42 7.07
N PHE A 56 -32.61 12.28 6.40
CA PHE A 56 -33.68 11.31 6.70
C PHE A 56 -33.56 10.77 8.13
N LEU A 57 -32.37 10.38 8.55
CA LEU A 57 -32.10 9.83 9.88
C LEU A 57 -32.21 10.88 11.00
N THR A 58 -31.92 12.16 10.69
CA THR A 58 -31.89 13.23 11.69
C THR A 58 -33.17 14.07 11.75
N ARG A 59 -34.13 13.86 10.84
CA ARG A 59 -35.37 14.64 10.70
C ARG A 59 -36.17 14.83 12.00
N LYS A 60 -36.11 13.87 12.93
CA LYS A 60 -36.86 13.89 14.21
C LYS A 60 -36.01 14.25 15.44
N ARG A 61 -34.70 14.51 15.29
CA ARG A 61 -33.74 14.56 16.41
C ARG A 61 -33.42 15.98 16.93
N GLY A 62 -34.19 16.99 16.54
CA GLY A 62 -34.18 18.32 17.17
C GLY A 62 -32.77 18.93 17.28
N LYS A 63 -32.29 19.16 18.51
CA LYS A 63 -31.03 19.86 18.81
C LYS A 63 -29.76 19.05 18.51
N SER A 64 -29.84 17.72 18.48
CA SER A 64 -28.67 16.85 18.25
C SER A 64 -28.46 16.50 16.77
N SER A 65 -29.35 16.94 15.88
CA SER A 65 -29.30 16.64 14.44
C SER A 65 -27.96 17.01 13.80
N PHE A 66 -27.39 18.16 14.16
CA PHE A 66 -26.09 18.61 13.67
C PHE A 66 -24.96 17.60 13.94
N PHE A 67 -24.84 17.14 15.19
CA PHE A 67 -23.75 16.25 15.59
C PHE A 67 -23.89 14.89 14.92
N ILE A 68 -25.11 14.35 14.92
CA ILE A 68 -25.38 13.06 14.27
C ILE A 68 -25.14 13.15 12.76
N ALA A 69 -25.56 14.25 12.13
CA ALA A 69 -25.35 14.45 10.71
C ALA A 69 -23.85 14.54 10.37
N GLY A 70 -23.07 15.27 11.18
CA GLY A 70 -21.62 15.37 11.02
C GLY A 70 -20.93 14.01 11.18
N ALA A 71 -21.32 13.23 12.19
CA ALA A 71 -20.81 11.87 12.38
C ALA A 71 -21.09 10.98 11.16
N ILE A 72 -22.31 11.00 10.63
CA ILE A 72 -22.68 10.22 9.44
C ILE A 72 -21.79 10.57 8.25
N HIS A 73 -21.56 11.86 7.97
CA HIS A 73 -20.73 12.26 6.83
C HIS A 73 -19.28 11.81 7.01
N ILE A 74 -18.67 12.12 8.16
CA ILE A 74 -17.26 11.82 8.41
C ILE A 74 -17.03 10.30 8.47
N LEU A 75 -17.92 9.52 9.10
CA LEU A 75 -17.85 8.06 9.09
C LEU A 75 -18.05 7.49 7.68
N SER A 76 -18.97 8.05 6.89
CA SER A 76 -19.16 7.62 5.50
C SER A 76 -17.93 7.88 4.65
N GLY A 77 -17.21 8.99 4.88
CA GLY A 77 -15.92 9.27 4.26
C GLY A 77 -14.79 8.37 4.78
N PHE A 78 -14.84 7.95 6.04
CA PHE A 78 -13.87 7.01 6.61
C PHE A 78 -14.04 5.60 6.03
N ILE A 79 -15.29 5.11 5.94
CA ILE A 79 -15.62 3.77 5.44
C ILE A 79 -15.10 3.51 4.02
N THR A 80 -14.91 4.57 3.22
CA THR A 80 -14.36 4.40 1.87
C THR A 80 -12.91 3.89 1.87
N VAL A 81 -12.21 3.86 3.01
CA VAL A 81 -10.88 3.22 3.13
C VAL A 81 -10.86 1.79 2.62
N ILE A 82 -11.98 1.06 2.74
CA ILE A 82 -12.14 -0.32 2.27
C ILE A 82 -12.12 -0.41 0.73
N VAL A 83 -12.40 0.69 0.03
CA VAL A 83 -12.56 0.72 -1.44
C VAL A 83 -11.46 1.52 -2.12
N ILE A 84 -11.01 2.60 -1.50
CA ILE A 84 -10.10 3.59 -2.10
C ILE A 84 -8.95 3.92 -1.15
N GLU A 85 -8.33 2.89 -0.57
CA GLU A 85 -7.25 2.93 0.45
C GLU A 85 -6.38 4.21 0.38
N GLY A 86 -5.62 4.39 -0.70
CA GLY A 86 -4.69 5.52 -0.87
C GLY A 86 -5.34 6.91 -0.96
N LEU A 87 -6.65 6.99 -1.21
CA LEU A 87 -7.43 8.23 -1.32
C LEU A 87 -8.35 8.46 -0.11
N ALA A 88 -8.32 7.61 0.91
CA ALA A 88 -9.22 7.68 2.06
C ALA A 88 -9.09 9.01 2.84
N TYR A 89 -7.88 9.55 2.96
CA TYR A 89 -7.66 10.87 3.58
C TYR A 89 -8.41 11.99 2.84
N PHE A 90 -8.39 11.96 1.50
CA PHE A 90 -9.12 12.92 0.68
C PHE A 90 -10.64 12.74 0.81
N ALA A 91 -11.11 11.50 0.91
CA ALA A 91 -12.53 11.20 1.11
C ALA A 91 -13.06 11.74 2.43
N VAL A 92 -12.34 11.53 3.54
CA VAL A 92 -12.67 12.09 4.87
C VAL A 92 -12.67 13.62 4.82
N GLY A 93 -11.63 14.24 4.25
CA GLY A 93 -11.55 15.69 4.10
C GLY A 93 -12.69 16.27 3.26
N SER A 94 -13.03 15.62 2.14
CA SER A 94 -14.14 16.02 1.27
C SER A 94 -15.49 15.87 1.97
N ALA A 95 -15.71 14.78 2.72
CA ALA A 95 -16.94 14.57 3.47
C ALA A 95 -17.13 15.62 4.57
N ALA A 96 -16.06 15.96 5.30
CA ALA A 96 -16.08 17.02 6.31
C ALA A 96 -16.39 18.39 5.69
N LEU A 97 -15.71 18.74 4.59
CA LEU A 97 -15.94 20.00 3.88
C LEU A 97 -17.36 20.09 3.30
N PHE A 98 -17.83 19.03 2.65
CA PHE A 98 -19.19 18.95 2.13
C PHE A 98 -20.22 19.16 3.24
N PHE A 99 -20.05 18.48 4.39
CA PHE A 99 -20.93 18.62 5.54
C PHE A 99 -20.98 20.07 6.04
N VAL A 100 -19.83 20.70 6.22
CA VAL A 100 -19.75 22.10 6.67
C VAL A 100 -20.49 23.03 5.71
N LEU A 101 -20.34 22.85 4.40
CA LEU A 101 -21.01 23.67 3.40
C LEU A 101 -22.53 23.41 3.35
N ASP A 102 -22.97 22.16 3.43
CA ASP A 102 -24.39 21.81 3.45
C ASP A 102 -25.08 22.40 4.69
N GLU A 103 -24.46 22.25 5.86
CA GLU A 103 -25.01 22.71 7.12
C GLU A 103 -24.94 24.24 7.29
N TRP A 104 -23.87 24.87 6.80
CA TRP A 104 -23.80 26.33 6.71
C TRP A 104 -24.94 26.91 5.88
N ARG A 105 -25.30 26.23 4.79
CA ARG A 105 -26.39 26.67 3.91
C ARG A 105 -27.76 26.45 4.51
N LYS A 106 -27.98 25.34 5.21
CA LYS A 106 -29.22 25.12 5.99
C LYS A 106 -29.40 26.18 7.08
N SER A 107 -28.30 26.58 7.72
CA SER A 107 -28.32 27.57 8.82
C SER A 107 -28.41 29.03 8.37
N ARG A 108 -28.15 29.37 7.09
CA ARG A 108 -28.28 30.76 6.56
C ARG A 108 -29.69 31.36 6.69
N GLY A 109 -30.73 30.55 6.90
CA GLY A 109 -32.10 31.01 7.16
C GLY A 109 -32.47 31.17 8.65
N GLN A 110 -31.60 30.77 9.58
CA GLN A 110 -31.82 30.83 11.03
C GLN A 110 -30.76 31.72 11.68
N VAL A 111 -31.07 33.01 11.85
CA VAL A 111 -30.13 34.04 12.35
C VAL A 111 -29.81 33.91 13.86
N SER A 112 -30.49 33.04 14.61
CA SER A 112 -30.39 32.98 16.07
C SER A 112 -29.53 31.81 16.57
N GLY A 113 -28.21 32.00 16.62
CA GLY A 113 -27.31 31.07 17.28
C GLY A 113 -26.21 31.82 18.01
N SER A 114 -26.10 31.64 19.33
CA SER A 114 -25.06 32.28 20.14
C SER A 114 -23.66 31.88 19.65
N ARG A 115 -22.69 32.78 19.79
CA ARG A 115 -21.28 32.53 19.41
C ARG A 115 -20.75 31.22 20.02
N LYS A 116 -21.16 30.92 21.26
CA LYS A 116 -20.80 29.67 21.97
C LYS A 116 -21.25 28.42 21.20
N VAL A 117 -22.48 28.39 20.68
CA VAL A 117 -23.00 27.23 19.93
C VAL A 117 -22.24 27.02 18.62
N ARG A 118 -21.88 28.11 17.92
CA ARG A 118 -21.08 28.01 16.68
C ARG A 118 -19.69 27.44 16.93
N VAL A 119 -19.04 27.88 18.00
CA VAL A 119 -17.71 27.36 18.40
C VAL A 119 -17.81 25.88 18.74
N ILE A 120 -18.78 25.46 19.56
CA ILE A 120 -18.97 24.04 19.91
C ILE A 120 -19.15 23.17 18.65
N LYS A 121 -19.98 23.62 17.70
CA LYS A 121 -20.20 22.93 16.42
C LYS A 121 -18.92 22.81 15.59
N ALA A 122 -18.14 23.89 15.49
CA ALA A 122 -16.87 23.88 14.75
C ALA A 122 -15.83 22.98 15.42
N THR A 123 -15.65 23.09 16.73
CA THR A 123 -14.74 22.24 17.51
C THR A 123 -15.09 20.77 17.35
N TYR A 124 -16.38 20.42 17.38
CA TYR A 124 -16.84 19.06 17.15
C TYR A 124 -16.42 18.53 15.78
N VAL A 125 -16.66 19.28 14.69
CA VAL A 125 -16.30 18.85 13.33
C VAL A 125 -14.80 18.65 13.21
N ILE A 126 -14.00 19.59 13.73
CA ILE A 126 -12.54 19.50 13.70
C ILE A 126 -12.08 18.25 14.45
N LEU A 127 -12.51 18.08 15.71
CA LEU A 127 -12.11 16.96 16.54
C LEU A 127 -12.51 15.61 15.91
N PHE A 128 -13.74 15.50 15.42
CA PHE A 128 -14.22 14.25 14.82
C PHE A 128 -13.51 13.92 13.51
N THR A 129 -13.14 14.94 12.72
CA THR A 129 -12.30 14.77 11.52
C THR A 129 -10.89 14.31 11.88
N LEU A 130 -10.28 14.91 12.91
CA LEU A 130 -8.95 14.49 13.40
C LEU A 130 -8.97 13.06 13.93
N ILE A 131 -10.02 12.66 14.65
CA ILE A 131 -10.21 11.27 15.09
C ILE A 131 -10.31 10.33 13.88
N ALA A 132 -11.07 10.71 12.84
CA ALA A 132 -11.16 9.91 11.62
C ALA A 132 -9.80 9.78 10.91
N PHE A 133 -9.01 10.86 10.82
CA PHE A 133 -7.66 10.80 10.27
C PHE A 133 -6.71 9.92 11.11
N TYR A 134 -6.76 10.03 12.44
CA TYR A 134 -5.99 9.15 13.30
C TYR A 134 -6.41 7.68 13.14
N GLY A 135 -7.71 7.43 12.98
CA GLY A 135 -8.23 6.09 12.65
C GLY A 135 -7.69 5.55 11.33
N LEU A 136 -7.46 6.40 10.32
CA LEU A 136 -6.87 5.97 9.04
C LEU A 136 -5.40 5.58 9.21
N VAL A 137 -4.65 6.29 10.06
CA VAL A 137 -3.27 5.91 10.40
C VAL A 137 -3.25 4.55 11.09
N LEU A 138 -4.10 4.35 12.10
CA LEU A 138 -4.19 3.06 12.81
C LEU A 138 -4.62 1.93 11.90
N TYR A 139 -5.60 2.17 11.02
CA TYR A 139 -6.04 1.20 10.03
C TYR A 139 -4.87 0.80 9.12
N GLY A 140 -4.15 1.79 8.58
CA GLY A 140 -3.01 1.55 7.72
C GLY A 140 -1.93 0.68 8.39
N GLU A 141 -1.62 0.93 9.66
CA GLU A 141 -0.68 0.09 10.42
C GLU A 141 -1.19 -1.35 10.62
N TRP A 142 -2.49 -1.51 10.92
CA TRP A 142 -3.09 -2.82 11.19
C TRP A 142 -3.31 -3.67 9.94
N THR A 143 -3.42 -3.05 8.77
CA THR A 143 -3.61 -3.73 7.49
C THR A 143 -2.34 -3.74 6.64
N LYS A 144 -1.17 -3.45 7.22
CA LYS A 144 0.10 -3.64 6.52
C LYS A 144 0.26 -5.11 6.18
N GLU A 145 0.34 -5.40 4.90
CA GLU A 145 0.82 -6.69 4.42
C GLU A 145 2.35 -6.71 4.53
N GLU A 146 2.89 -7.85 4.94
CA GLU A 146 4.31 -8.09 5.16
C GLU A 146 4.74 -9.34 4.39
N THR A 147 5.99 -9.35 3.92
CA THR A 147 6.52 -10.48 3.13
C THR A 147 6.81 -11.71 3.99
N ASN A 148 7.36 -11.51 5.18
CA ASN A 148 7.60 -12.53 6.22
C ASN A 148 8.23 -13.84 5.70
N PHE A 149 9.23 -13.80 4.81
CA PHE A 149 9.98 -15.01 4.43
C PHE A 149 11.22 -15.20 5.30
N THR A 150 11.60 -16.45 5.55
CA THR A 150 12.88 -16.80 6.15
C THR A 150 13.67 -17.66 5.17
N TYR A 151 14.72 -17.09 4.60
CA TYR A 151 15.59 -17.76 3.63
C TYR A 151 16.73 -18.49 4.35
N LEU A 152 16.83 -19.79 4.10
CA LEU A 152 17.85 -20.68 4.61
C LEU A 152 18.84 -20.98 3.48
N ILE A 153 20.01 -20.36 3.54
CA ILE A 153 21.03 -20.33 2.49
C ILE A 153 22.21 -21.20 2.93
N PRO A 154 22.76 -22.08 2.09
CA PRO A 154 23.95 -22.86 2.44
C PRO A 154 25.12 -21.97 2.88
N ASP A 155 25.79 -22.35 3.97
CA ASP A 155 26.88 -21.56 4.54
C ASP A 155 28.00 -21.28 3.52
N GLY A 156 28.48 -20.03 3.53
CA GLY A 156 29.52 -19.56 2.60
C GLY A 156 29.09 -19.35 1.14
N PHE A 157 27.82 -19.52 0.80
CA PHE A 157 27.34 -19.20 -0.55
C PHE A 157 27.33 -17.68 -0.79
N GLU A 158 27.91 -17.25 -1.91
CA GLU A 158 27.75 -15.90 -2.46
C GLU A 158 27.23 -15.98 -3.89
N GLY A 159 26.35 -15.05 -4.27
CA GLY A 159 25.83 -14.96 -5.61
C GLY A 159 24.34 -14.65 -5.67
N SER A 160 23.72 -15.01 -6.78
CA SER A 160 22.30 -14.80 -7.03
C SER A 160 21.46 -15.93 -6.46
N VAL A 161 20.32 -15.56 -5.88
CA VAL A 161 19.28 -16.46 -5.41
C VAL A 161 18.00 -16.20 -6.20
N VAL A 162 17.36 -17.26 -6.71
CA VAL A 162 16.09 -17.17 -7.45
C VAL A 162 15.05 -18.08 -6.85
N ILE A 163 13.90 -17.52 -6.49
CA ILE A 163 12.77 -18.27 -5.94
C ILE A 163 11.63 -18.25 -6.95
N PHE A 164 11.09 -19.42 -7.27
CA PHE A 164 9.91 -19.56 -8.13
C PHE A 164 8.70 -19.97 -7.29
N TYR A 165 7.62 -19.23 -7.46
CA TYR A 165 6.33 -19.38 -6.79
C TYR A 165 5.27 -19.85 -7.77
N ASN A 166 4.16 -20.37 -7.25
CA ASN A 166 3.07 -20.95 -8.05
C ASN A 166 3.53 -22.06 -9.01
N VAL A 167 4.54 -22.84 -8.64
CA VAL A 167 5.00 -23.96 -9.47
C VAL A 167 4.16 -25.21 -9.16
N PRO A 168 3.37 -25.74 -10.12
CA PRO A 168 2.52 -26.90 -9.87
C PRO A 168 3.32 -28.16 -9.52
N GLY A 169 2.87 -28.89 -8.49
CA GLY A 169 3.51 -30.15 -8.07
C GLY A 169 4.69 -29.98 -7.11
N GLU A 170 5.11 -28.75 -6.81
CA GLU A 170 6.17 -28.45 -5.84
C GLU A 170 5.60 -28.33 -4.41
N PRO A 171 6.44 -28.54 -3.37
CA PRO A 171 5.98 -28.45 -1.98
C PRO A 171 5.50 -27.05 -1.62
N VAL A 172 4.49 -27.00 -0.76
CA VAL A 172 4.03 -25.76 -0.11
C VAL A 172 5.05 -25.37 0.96
N LEU A 173 5.33 -24.07 1.11
CA LEU A 173 6.23 -23.58 2.15
C LEU A 173 5.74 -23.95 3.55
N GLU A 174 6.65 -24.42 4.39
CA GLU A 174 6.39 -24.63 5.82
C GLU A 174 6.47 -23.29 6.56
N ASN A 175 5.66 -23.12 7.60
CA ASN A 175 5.68 -21.91 8.43
C ASN A 175 6.45 -22.16 9.73
N ASP A 176 7.30 -21.21 10.09
CA ASP A 176 8.03 -21.09 11.35
C ASP A 176 7.55 -19.80 12.05
N GLY A 177 6.51 -19.93 12.87
CA GLY A 177 5.81 -18.77 13.44
C GLY A 177 5.03 -17.98 12.39
N GLU A 178 5.36 -16.70 12.22
CA GLU A 178 4.76 -15.81 11.22
C GLU A 178 5.49 -15.88 9.86
N HIS A 179 6.65 -16.55 9.82
CA HIS A 179 7.49 -16.60 8.64
C HIS A 179 7.33 -17.90 7.86
N SER A 180 7.42 -17.83 6.53
CA SER A 180 7.48 -19.03 5.67
C SER A 180 8.94 -19.36 5.35
N LEU A 181 9.32 -20.61 5.55
CA LEU A 181 10.68 -21.10 5.39
C LEU A 181 10.98 -21.42 3.92
N VAL A 182 12.05 -20.83 3.39
CA VAL A 182 12.53 -21.06 2.01
C VAL A 182 13.93 -21.65 2.08
N GLN A 183 14.06 -22.94 1.82
CA GLN A 183 15.35 -23.64 1.87
C GLN A 183 15.98 -23.74 0.49
N VAL A 184 16.86 -22.79 0.18
CA VAL A 184 17.45 -22.70 -1.16
C VAL A 184 18.51 -23.77 -1.37
N ARG A 185 18.65 -24.21 -2.62
CA ARG A 185 19.61 -25.22 -3.06
C ARG A 185 20.58 -24.60 -4.03
N VAL A 186 21.83 -25.03 -4.00
CA VAL A 186 22.86 -24.53 -4.93
C VAL A 186 22.99 -25.49 -6.11
N GLU A 187 23.00 -24.94 -7.32
CA GLU A 187 23.21 -25.68 -8.56
C GLU A 187 24.22 -24.94 -9.45
N THR A 188 24.89 -25.68 -10.33
CA THR A 188 25.76 -25.11 -11.36
C THR A 188 24.94 -24.75 -12.60
N LEU A 189 25.05 -23.51 -13.06
CA LEU A 189 24.46 -23.02 -14.28
C LEU A 189 25.33 -23.45 -15.48
N PRO A 190 24.84 -24.31 -16.39
CA PRO A 190 25.66 -24.84 -17.48
C PRO A 190 26.24 -23.78 -18.41
N SER A 191 25.55 -22.65 -18.60
CA SER A 191 26.04 -21.56 -19.46
C SER A 191 27.23 -20.79 -18.87
N LEU A 192 27.49 -20.93 -17.57
CA LEU A 192 28.56 -20.25 -16.85
C LEU A 192 29.58 -21.22 -16.23
N GLU A 193 29.56 -22.49 -16.63
CA GLU A 193 30.46 -23.53 -16.13
C GLU A 193 31.93 -23.13 -16.32
N GLY A 194 32.75 -23.27 -15.26
CA GLY A 194 34.15 -22.88 -15.28
C GLY A 194 34.41 -21.38 -15.06
N THR A 195 33.37 -20.59 -14.76
CA THR A 195 33.50 -19.20 -14.31
C THR A 195 33.27 -19.07 -12.81
N GLU A 196 33.67 -17.94 -12.21
CA GLU A 196 33.38 -17.64 -10.80
C GLU A 196 31.88 -17.46 -10.50
N MET A 197 31.03 -17.39 -11.53
CA MET A 197 29.56 -17.27 -11.45
C MET A 197 28.83 -18.59 -11.72
N GLU A 198 29.53 -19.72 -11.78
CA GLU A 198 28.89 -20.96 -12.20
C GLU A 198 27.81 -21.43 -11.22
N LYS A 199 27.91 -21.10 -9.92
CA LYS A 199 26.97 -21.57 -8.89
C LYS A 199 25.94 -20.51 -8.54
N TYR A 200 24.68 -20.90 -8.51
CA TYR A 200 23.57 -20.05 -8.05
C TYR A 200 22.67 -20.82 -7.10
N ALA A 201 21.92 -20.10 -6.26
CA ALA A 201 20.96 -20.70 -5.36
C ALA A 201 19.54 -20.55 -5.91
N TRP A 202 18.70 -21.55 -5.69
CA TRP A 202 17.32 -21.51 -6.13
C TRP A 202 16.36 -22.30 -5.24
N PHE A 203 15.07 -22.00 -5.38
CA PHE A 203 13.99 -22.78 -4.79
C PHE A 203 12.72 -22.73 -5.63
N ARG A 204 11.88 -23.76 -5.55
CA ARG A 204 10.58 -23.83 -6.20
C ARG A 204 9.51 -24.22 -5.19
N THR A 205 8.36 -23.58 -5.27
CA THR A 205 7.22 -23.87 -4.41
C THR A 205 5.90 -23.66 -5.14
N SER A 206 4.87 -24.38 -4.71
CA SER A 206 3.48 -24.13 -5.10
C SER A 206 2.84 -22.99 -4.31
N SER A 207 3.47 -22.48 -3.25
CA SER A 207 3.01 -21.30 -2.52
C SER A 207 3.05 -20.04 -3.39
N ALA A 208 2.10 -19.14 -3.18
CA ALA A 208 2.10 -17.82 -3.80
C ALA A 208 3.15 -16.91 -3.16
N ASN A 209 3.69 -15.98 -3.96
CA ASN A 209 4.54 -14.93 -3.44
C ASN A 209 3.71 -13.94 -2.60
N ARG A 210 4.31 -13.38 -1.54
CA ARG A 210 3.68 -12.33 -0.72
C ARG A 210 4.28 -10.98 -1.07
N SER A 211 3.41 -9.99 -1.28
CA SER A 211 3.78 -8.58 -1.44
C SER A 211 3.52 -7.81 -0.15
N GLY A 212 4.29 -6.77 0.10
CA GLY A 212 4.09 -5.93 1.28
C GLY A 212 5.37 -5.23 1.73
N VAL A 213 5.37 -4.82 3.00
CA VAL A 213 6.58 -4.35 3.67
C VAL A 213 7.57 -5.51 3.78
N VAL A 214 8.81 -5.28 3.36
CA VAL A 214 9.86 -6.31 3.39
C VAL A 214 10.29 -6.55 4.84
N THR A 215 9.97 -7.74 5.36
CA THR A 215 10.28 -8.19 6.73
C THR A 215 11.03 -9.53 6.73
N ASP A 216 11.67 -9.82 5.60
CA ASP A 216 12.35 -11.08 5.37
C ASP A 216 13.58 -11.24 6.25
N LEU A 217 13.86 -12.49 6.62
CA LEU A 217 15.04 -12.87 7.39
C LEU A 217 15.92 -13.79 6.55
N TYR A 218 17.22 -13.62 6.68
CA TYR A 218 18.22 -14.37 5.92
C TYR A 218 19.18 -15.06 6.88
N TYR A 219 19.40 -16.35 6.68
CA TYR A 219 20.32 -17.15 7.49
C TYR A 219 21.21 -18.01 6.60
N TYR A 220 22.51 -18.05 6.94
CA TYR A 220 23.38 -19.14 6.52
C TYR A 220 23.10 -20.38 7.37
N VAL A 221 23.10 -21.55 6.75
CA VAL A 221 22.85 -22.84 7.39
C VAL A 221 24.02 -23.78 7.12
N ASP A 222 24.64 -24.27 8.19
CA ASP A 222 25.73 -25.24 8.10
C ASP A 222 25.21 -26.67 7.89
N ASP A 223 26.12 -27.62 7.65
CA ASP A 223 25.80 -29.03 7.45
C ASP A 223 25.10 -29.68 8.66
N ASN A 224 25.20 -29.09 9.85
CA ASN A 224 24.53 -29.56 11.08
C ASN A 224 23.15 -28.91 11.28
N GLY A 225 22.73 -28.01 10.40
CA GLY A 225 21.47 -27.26 10.49
C GLY A 225 21.52 -26.04 11.41
N SER A 226 22.70 -25.62 11.89
CA SER A 226 22.87 -24.40 12.67
C SER A 226 22.67 -23.16 11.81
N ARG A 227 21.91 -22.18 12.31
CA ARG A 227 21.54 -20.95 11.58
C ARG A 227 22.38 -19.76 12.05
N THR A 228 23.06 -19.09 11.12
CA THR A 228 23.77 -17.82 11.36
C THR A 228 23.06 -16.69 10.63
N LYS A 229 22.58 -15.67 11.35
CA LYS A 229 21.84 -14.56 10.74
C LYS A 229 22.74 -13.75 9.80
N VAL A 230 22.24 -13.44 8.61
CA VAL A 230 22.89 -12.58 7.63
C VAL A 230 22.47 -11.13 7.89
N ASP A 231 23.43 -10.21 7.79
CA ASP A 231 23.14 -8.78 7.90
C ASP A 231 22.40 -8.27 6.66
N GLY A 232 21.44 -7.35 6.84
CA GLY A 232 20.68 -6.78 5.72
C GLY A 232 21.55 -6.07 4.68
N HIS A 233 22.70 -5.50 5.07
CA HIS A 233 23.64 -4.85 4.15
C HIS A 233 24.41 -5.84 3.27
N CYS A 234 24.28 -7.13 3.53
CA CYS A 234 24.83 -8.21 2.71
C CYS A 234 23.82 -8.74 1.69
N ILE A 235 22.61 -8.15 1.63
CA ILE A 235 21.52 -8.57 0.75
C ILE A 235 21.15 -7.43 -0.18
N HIS A 236 21.06 -7.73 -1.46
CA HIS A 236 20.51 -6.82 -2.46
C HIS A 236 19.23 -7.42 -3.05
N HIS A 237 18.11 -6.74 -2.90
CA HIS A 237 16.86 -7.17 -3.51
C HIS A 237 16.91 -6.91 -5.02
N GLY A 238 16.81 -7.99 -5.79
CA GLY A 238 16.82 -7.95 -7.24
C GLY A 238 15.42 -7.79 -7.83
N SER A 239 15.28 -8.22 -9.07
CA SER A 239 14.02 -8.16 -9.81
C SER A 239 13.02 -9.20 -9.32
N SER A 240 11.74 -8.84 -9.31
CA SER A 240 10.64 -9.80 -9.25
C SER A 240 9.79 -9.68 -10.51
N GLY A 241 9.16 -10.77 -10.92
CA GLY A 241 8.33 -10.80 -12.12
C GLY A 241 7.56 -12.10 -12.25
N SER A 242 7.05 -12.32 -13.45
CA SER A 242 6.30 -13.53 -13.77
C SER A 242 6.49 -13.90 -15.22
N PHE A 243 6.28 -15.18 -15.51
CA PHE A 243 6.21 -15.70 -16.86
C PHE A 243 5.17 -16.81 -16.93
N SER A 244 4.52 -16.93 -18.08
CA SER A 244 3.64 -18.05 -18.38
C SER A 244 4.48 -19.19 -18.92
N GLY A 245 4.53 -20.32 -18.20
CA GLY A 245 5.07 -21.56 -18.74
C GLY A 245 4.14 -22.15 -19.81
N ASN A 246 4.46 -23.33 -20.33
CA ASN A 246 3.59 -24.07 -21.27
C ASN A 246 2.23 -24.53 -20.66
N GLY A 247 1.85 -24.04 -19.48
CA GLY A 247 0.58 -24.28 -18.78
C GLY A 247 -0.15 -22.97 -18.46
N GLU A 248 -1.40 -23.06 -18.00
CA GLU A 248 -2.28 -21.90 -17.78
C GLU A 248 -1.89 -21.04 -16.55
N GLU A 249 -1.10 -21.57 -15.61
CA GLU A 249 -0.73 -20.85 -14.38
C GLU A 249 0.55 -20.01 -14.54
N GLU A 250 0.47 -18.77 -14.08
CA GLU A 250 1.56 -17.80 -14.11
C GLU A 250 2.58 -18.10 -13.00
N ILE A 251 3.79 -18.48 -13.40
CA ILE A 251 4.91 -18.71 -12.48
C ILE A 251 5.49 -17.35 -12.12
N GLN A 252 5.49 -17.04 -10.83
CA GLN A 252 6.12 -15.83 -10.30
C GLN A 252 7.55 -16.13 -9.87
N TYR A 253 8.43 -15.16 -9.96
CA TYR A 253 9.79 -15.28 -9.47
C TYR A 253 10.23 -14.04 -8.71
N SER A 254 11.13 -14.23 -7.76
CA SER A 254 11.86 -13.15 -7.08
C SER A 254 13.34 -13.48 -7.05
N THR A 255 14.17 -12.47 -7.31
CA THR A 255 15.62 -12.60 -7.22
C THR A 255 16.19 -11.70 -6.13
N PHE A 256 17.25 -12.15 -5.50
CA PHE A 256 18.09 -11.32 -4.64
C PHE A 256 19.53 -11.80 -4.74
N GLN A 257 20.46 -10.96 -4.31
CA GLN A 257 21.87 -11.28 -4.26
C GLN A 257 22.33 -11.31 -2.81
N ILE A 258 23.28 -12.19 -2.52
CA ILE A 258 23.91 -12.31 -1.21
C ILE A 258 25.43 -12.30 -1.34
N THR A 259 26.10 -11.62 -0.41
CA THR A 259 27.56 -11.58 -0.33
C THR A 259 28.03 -11.71 1.13
N THR A 260 29.26 -12.14 1.35
CA THR A 260 29.98 -12.00 2.62
C THR A 260 31.16 -11.03 2.49
N SER A 261 31.65 -10.82 1.27
CA SER A 261 32.83 -10.02 0.96
C SER A 261 32.56 -8.53 0.72
N GLN A 262 31.35 -8.16 0.29
CA GLN A 262 31.01 -6.80 -0.16
C GLN A 262 29.86 -6.16 0.63
N CYS A 263 29.60 -6.61 1.86
CA CYS A 263 28.50 -6.06 2.66
C CYS A 263 28.66 -4.55 2.90
N GLY A 264 27.59 -3.79 2.67
CA GLY A 264 27.55 -2.35 2.86
C GLY A 264 26.35 -1.69 2.18
N GLU A 265 26.18 -0.38 2.39
CA GLU A 265 25.08 0.38 1.75
C GLU A 265 25.16 0.32 0.21
N GLU A 266 26.37 0.31 -0.35
CA GLU A 266 26.55 0.23 -1.80
C GLU A 266 26.01 -1.08 -2.38
N PHE A 267 26.32 -2.22 -1.74
CA PHE A 267 25.78 -3.51 -2.14
C PHE A 267 24.28 -3.59 -1.91
N LEU A 268 23.78 -3.13 -0.75
CA LEU A 268 22.35 -3.09 -0.47
C LEU A 268 21.56 -2.36 -1.59
N LEU A 269 22.06 -1.21 -2.03
CA LEU A 269 21.37 -0.36 -3.00
C LEU A 269 21.56 -0.80 -4.45
N ASN A 270 22.76 -1.23 -4.83
CA ASN A 270 23.13 -1.47 -6.23
C ASN A 270 23.43 -2.93 -6.56
N GLY A 271 23.68 -3.77 -5.56
CA GLY A 271 24.17 -5.13 -5.73
C GLY A 271 25.55 -5.18 -6.38
N SER A 272 25.89 -6.36 -6.89
CA SER A 272 27.07 -6.60 -7.71
C SER A 272 26.66 -6.76 -9.18
N ASP A 273 27.35 -6.08 -10.09
CA ASP A 273 27.17 -6.23 -11.54
C ASP A 273 27.38 -7.68 -12.00
N LEU A 274 28.30 -8.38 -11.34
CA LEU A 274 28.61 -9.79 -11.59
C LEU A 274 27.37 -10.66 -11.29
N TYR A 275 26.80 -10.50 -10.11
CA TYR A 275 25.60 -11.23 -9.70
C TYR A 275 24.36 -10.77 -10.48
N GLY A 276 24.31 -9.49 -10.90
CA GLY A 276 23.27 -9.00 -11.82
C GLY A 276 23.29 -9.73 -13.16
N THR A 277 24.48 -9.93 -13.73
CA THR A 277 24.67 -10.70 -14.97
C THR A 277 24.29 -12.17 -14.77
N GLN A 278 24.73 -12.78 -13.67
CA GLN A 278 24.38 -14.14 -13.30
C GLN A 278 22.85 -14.32 -13.21
N SER A 279 22.14 -13.41 -12.53
CA SER A 279 20.68 -13.42 -12.41
C SER A 279 19.97 -13.44 -13.77
N GLN A 280 20.47 -12.68 -14.75
CA GLN A 280 19.89 -12.67 -16.11
C GLN A 280 20.08 -14.00 -16.84
N GLU A 281 21.26 -14.63 -16.71
CA GLU A 281 21.53 -15.94 -17.31
C GLU A 281 20.71 -17.06 -16.65
N ILE A 282 20.52 -17.01 -15.34
CA ILE A 282 19.62 -17.93 -14.61
C ILE A 282 18.19 -17.83 -15.17
N MET A 283 17.67 -16.61 -15.36
CA MET A 283 16.31 -16.43 -15.86
C MET A 283 16.15 -16.97 -17.29
N LYS A 284 17.11 -16.76 -18.18
CA LYS A 284 17.08 -17.36 -19.54
C LYS A 284 17.04 -18.89 -19.46
N TYR A 285 17.91 -19.49 -18.66
CA TYR A 285 17.99 -20.93 -18.49
C TYR A 285 16.68 -21.56 -18.01
N TRP A 286 15.97 -20.90 -17.09
CA TRP A 286 14.71 -21.41 -16.56
C TRP A 286 13.48 -21.10 -17.43
N GLN A 287 13.51 -20.04 -18.23
CA GLN A 287 12.43 -19.73 -19.18
C GLN A 287 12.40 -20.69 -20.37
N ASP A 288 13.54 -21.26 -20.75
CA ASP A 288 13.65 -22.20 -21.85
C ASP A 288 13.24 -23.66 -21.48
N ARG A 289 12.79 -23.89 -20.23
CA ARG A 289 12.41 -25.22 -19.69
C ARG A 289 10.92 -25.31 -19.39
#